data_AF-A0AAU4DB43-F1
#
_entry.id   AF-A0AAU4DB43-F1
#
_cell.length_a   1.000
_cell.length_b   1.000
_cell.length_c   1.000
_cell.angle_alpha   90.00
_cell.angle_beta   90.00
_cell.angle_gamma   90.00
#
_symmetry.space_group_name_H-M   'P 1'
#
loop_
_entity.id
_entity.type
_entity.pdbx_description
1 polymer ?
#
loop_
_entity_poly.entity_id
_entity_poly.type
_entity_poly.pdbx_seq_one_letter_code
_entity_poly.pdbx_strand_id
1 'polypeptide(L)'
;MPRRLRPKPDGGVFNPAFGMIRSVSDARFEAGLDWARVWAKGHGGSLAAPARASVGGYAIGTWLSELRAAAQVPAGEPGALDNERRRALEEIDPWWCPTWPIVWQPTYAVARSQLPATDWRPRL
;
A
#
# COMPACT_ATOMS: atom_id res chain seq x y z
N MET A 1 28.79 -6.36 -44.62
CA MET A 1 27.99 -5.18 -44.23
C MET A 1 27.02 -5.55 -43.11
N PRO A 2 27.23 -5.21 -41.83
CA PRO A 2 26.19 -5.41 -40.82
C PRO A 2 25.36 -4.14 -40.62
N ARG A 3 24.03 -4.27 -40.67
CA ARG A 3 23.08 -3.20 -40.35
C ARG A 3 23.20 -2.84 -38.87
N ARG A 4 23.53 -1.59 -38.55
CA ARG A 4 23.47 -1.06 -37.18
C ARG A 4 21.99 -0.89 -36.79
N LEU A 5 21.52 -1.64 -35.79
CA LEU A 5 20.27 -1.34 -35.08
C LEU A 5 20.47 -0.05 -34.28
N ARG A 6 19.58 0.94 -34.47
CA ARG A 6 19.50 2.10 -33.58
C ARG A 6 18.77 1.69 -32.29
N PRO A 7 19.29 2.00 -31.10
CA PRO A 7 18.50 1.89 -29.87
C PRO A 7 17.38 2.94 -29.89
N LYS A 8 16.17 2.52 -29.48
CA LYS A 8 15.03 3.40 -29.24
C LYS A 8 15.28 4.15 -27.91
N PRO A 9 15.09 5.47 -27.83
CA PRO A 9 15.24 6.18 -26.57
C PRO A 9 14.07 5.83 -25.64
N ASP A 10 14.37 5.30 -24.45
CA ASP A 10 13.41 5.15 -23.37
C ASP A 10 13.05 6.55 -22.85
N GLY A 11 11.75 6.87 -22.89
CA GLY A 11 11.19 8.20 -22.68
C GLY A 11 11.23 8.69 -21.24
N GLY A 12 12.41 8.90 -20.68
CA GLY A 12 12.60 9.63 -19.41
C GLY A 12 13.30 10.96 -19.65
N VAL A 13 12.58 12.08 -19.50
CA VAL A 13 13.17 13.43 -19.55
C VAL A 13 13.60 13.82 -18.14
N PHE A 14 14.92 13.95 -17.93
CA PHE A 14 15.48 14.53 -16.71
C PHE A 14 15.65 16.05 -16.89
N ASN A 15 14.98 16.86 -16.05
CA ASN A 15 15.14 18.31 -16.01
C ASN A 15 15.55 18.76 -14.59
N PRO A 16 16.80 19.24 -14.38
CA PRO A 16 17.33 19.58 -13.06
C PRO A 16 16.93 20.96 -12.52
N ALA A 17 16.00 21.69 -13.15
CA ALA A 17 15.61 23.05 -12.73
C ALA A 17 14.27 23.15 -11.95
N PHE A 18 13.49 22.08 -11.90
CA PHE A 18 12.27 22.02 -11.08
C PHE A 18 12.47 20.99 -9.98
N GLY A 19 12.44 21.41 -8.72
CA GLY A 19 12.42 20.51 -7.58
C GLY A 19 11.36 19.43 -7.78
N MET A 20 11.79 18.16 -7.70
CA MET A 20 11.04 16.90 -7.88
C MET A 20 9.61 17.04 -8.42
N ILE A 21 9.42 16.80 -9.72
CA ILE A 21 8.09 16.58 -10.30
C ILE A 21 7.51 15.32 -9.64
N ARG A 22 6.63 15.49 -8.66
CA ARG A 22 5.88 14.37 -8.07
C ARG A 22 4.95 13.80 -9.14
N SER A 23 4.96 12.48 -9.30
CA SER A 23 4.03 11.86 -10.23
C SER A 23 2.60 11.95 -9.67
N VAL A 24 1.60 11.97 -10.55
CA VAL A 24 0.19 11.89 -10.14
C VAL A 24 -0.08 10.61 -9.33
N SER A 25 0.68 9.54 -9.59
CA SER A 25 0.62 8.30 -8.81
C SER A 25 1.06 8.52 -7.36
N ASP A 26 2.14 9.27 -7.13
CA ASP A 26 2.63 9.54 -5.78
C ASP A 26 1.66 10.42 -5.01
N ALA A 27 1.11 11.46 -5.63
CA ALA A 27 0.13 12.31 -4.99
C ALA A 27 -1.16 11.54 -4.59
N ARG A 28 -1.63 10.63 -5.45
CA ARG A 28 -2.78 9.76 -5.14
C ARG A 28 -2.48 8.78 -4.01
N PHE A 29 -1.26 8.22 -4.00
CA PHE A 29 -0.85 7.30 -2.95
C PHE A 29 -0.80 7.99 -1.59
N GLU A 30 -0.16 9.17 -1.49
CA GLU A 30 -0.11 9.92 -0.21
C GLU A 30 -1.50 10.31 0.29
N ALA A 31 -2.37 10.80 -0.59
CA ALA A 31 -3.75 11.11 -0.22
C ALA A 31 -4.47 9.88 0.32
N GLY A 32 -4.30 8.73 -0.33
CA GLY A 32 -4.85 7.46 0.16
C GLY A 32 -4.26 7.03 1.50
N LEU A 33 -2.96 7.25 1.72
CA LEU A 33 -2.26 6.95 2.97
C LEU A 33 -2.77 7.80 4.13
N ASP A 34 -3.07 9.08 3.90
CA ASP A 34 -3.69 9.95 4.89
C ASP A 34 -5.09 9.47 5.28
N TRP A 35 -5.91 9.09 4.30
CA TRP A 35 -7.21 8.47 4.57
C TRP A 35 -7.10 7.11 5.28
N ALA A 36 -6.07 6.33 4.98
CA ALA A 36 -5.79 5.07 5.66
C ALA A 36 -5.47 5.30 7.15
N ARG A 37 -4.69 6.34 7.48
CA ARG A 37 -4.42 6.74 8.87
C ARG A 37 -5.70 7.19 9.59
N VAL A 38 -6.55 7.96 8.91
CA VAL A 38 -7.86 8.38 9.45
C VAL A 38 -8.74 7.16 9.73
N TRP A 39 -8.82 6.22 8.79
CA TRP A 39 -9.55 4.97 8.96
C TRP A 39 -9.02 4.18 10.16
N ALA A 40 -7.71 3.95 10.22
CA ALA A 40 -7.06 3.14 11.25
C ALA A 40 -7.30 3.70 12.67
N LYS A 41 -7.30 5.03 12.84
CA LYS A 41 -7.63 5.67 14.13
C LYS A 41 -9.01 5.28 14.66
N GLY A 42 -9.99 5.12 13.78
CA GLY A 42 -11.35 4.68 14.15
C GLY A 42 -11.50 3.16 14.34
N HIS A 43 -10.50 2.36 13.95
CA HIS A 43 -10.59 0.90 13.86
C HIS A 43 -9.42 0.20 14.58
N GLY A 44 -8.94 0.77 15.68
CA GLY A 44 -7.92 0.15 16.53
C GLY A 44 -6.56 -0.07 15.83
N GLY A 45 -6.20 0.80 14.89
CA GLY A 45 -4.96 0.66 14.11
C GLY A 45 -5.03 -0.44 13.06
N SER A 46 -6.22 -0.80 12.56
CA SER A 46 -6.37 -1.79 11.50
C SER A 46 -6.84 -1.19 10.18
N LEU A 47 -6.27 -1.70 9.09
CA LEU A 47 -6.68 -1.49 7.71
C LEU A 47 -7.58 -2.63 7.19
N ALA A 48 -8.27 -3.34 8.08
CA ALA A 48 -9.28 -4.34 7.76
C ALA A 48 -10.60 -3.72 7.24
N ALA A 49 -10.50 -2.84 6.25
CA ALA A 49 -11.65 -2.18 5.66
C ALA A 49 -12.44 -3.14 4.73
N PRO A 50 -13.77 -3.22 4.86
CA PRO A 50 -14.62 -3.88 3.87
C PRO A 50 -14.41 -3.30 2.47
N ALA A 51 -14.59 -4.11 1.41
CA ALA A 51 -14.33 -3.70 0.03
C ALA A 51 -15.10 -2.45 -0.44
N ARG A 52 -16.30 -2.22 0.11
CA ARG A 52 -17.16 -1.05 -0.18
C ARG A 52 -17.06 0.06 0.87
N ALA A 53 -16.10 -0.02 1.78
CA ALA A 53 -15.92 0.99 2.81
C ALA A 53 -15.47 2.33 2.19
N SER A 54 -16.00 3.41 2.76
CA SER A 54 -15.56 4.78 2.46
C SER A 54 -15.33 5.56 3.74
N VAL A 55 -14.42 6.53 3.70
CA VAL A 55 -14.12 7.46 4.79
C VAL A 55 -13.91 8.85 4.21
N GLY A 56 -14.69 9.83 4.67
CA GLY A 56 -14.64 11.20 4.15
C GLY A 56 -14.84 11.30 2.63
N GLY A 57 -15.63 10.40 2.04
CA GLY A 57 -15.84 10.32 0.59
C GLY A 57 -14.74 9.57 -0.18
N TYR A 58 -13.67 9.15 0.48
CA TYR A 58 -12.61 8.33 -0.11
C TYR A 58 -12.97 6.84 -0.05
N ALA A 59 -12.93 6.14 -1.19
CA ALA A 59 -13.22 4.71 -1.31
C ALA A 59 -12.07 3.83 -0.79
N ILE A 60 -11.81 3.90 0.52
CA ILE A 60 -10.66 3.24 1.17
C ILE A 60 -10.66 1.71 0.97
N GLY A 61 -11.84 1.09 0.94
CA GLY A 61 -11.96 -0.36 0.71
C GLY A 61 -11.43 -0.76 -0.67
N THR A 62 -11.86 -0.06 -1.71
CA THR A 62 -11.40 -0.29 -3.10
C THR A 62 -9.91 -0.02 -3.24
N TRP A 63 -9.44 1.10 -2.69
CA TRP A 63 -8.02 1.46 -2.74
C TRP A 63 -7.12 0.42 -2.07
N LEU A 64 -7.50 -0.09 -0.88
CA LEU A 64 -6.77 -1.16 -0.22
C LEU A 64 -6.82 -2.49 -1.00
N SER A 65 -7.95 -2.80 -1.63
CA SER A 65 -8.07 -3.99 -2.49
C SER A 65 -7.11 -3.93 -3.69
N GLU A 66 -7.01 -2.77 -4.36
CA GLU A 66 -6.07 -2.56 -5.47
C GLU A 66 -4.61 -2.70 -5.01
N LEU A 67 -4.26 -2.10 -3.88
CA LEU A 67 -2.91 -2.20 -3.31
C LEU A 67 -2.56 -3.63 -2.90
N ARG A 68 -3.53 -4.39 -2.36
CA ARG A 68 -3.34 -5.82 -2.04
C ARG A 68 -3.11 -6.63 -3.31
N ALA A 69 -3.83 -6.35 -4.39
CA ALA A 69 -3.60 -7.01 -5.67
C ALA A 69 -2.20 -6.70 -6.22
N ALA A 70 -1.79 -5.43 -6.20
CA ALA A 70 -0.45 -5.00 -6.61
C ALA A 70 0.66 -5.60 -5.72
N ALA A 71 0.38 -5.81 -4.44
CA ALA A 71 1.29 -6.45 -3.48
C ALA A 71 1.52 -7.95 -3.73
N GLN A 72 0.65 -8.62 -4.50
CA GLN A 72 0.84 -10.02 -4.91
C GLN A 72 1.66 -10.15 -6.21
N VAL A 73 1.85 -9.05 -6.94
CA VAL A 73 2.65 -9.05 -8.17
C VAL A 73 4.15 -9.09 -7.79
N PRO A 74 4.97 -9.94 -8.43
CA PRO A 74 6.40 -10.04 -8.13
C PRO A 74 7.13 -8.69 -8.28
N ALA A 75 8.05 -8.40 -7.38
CA ALA A 75 8.83 -7.16 -7.43
C ALA A 75 9.58 -7.02 -8.77
N GLY A 76 9.48 -5.85 -9.39
CA GLY A 76 10.08 -5.55 -10.71
C GLY A 76 9.17 -5.85 -11.90
N GLU A 77 8.04 -6.54 -11.71
CA GLU A 77 7.03 -6.73 -12.75
C GLU A 77 6.12 -5.49 -12.90
N PRO A 78 5.54 -5.24 -14.09
CA PRO A 78 4.56 -4.19 -14.28
C PRO A 78 3.36 -4.34 -13.34
N GLY A 79 3.07 -3.27 -12.58
CA GLY A 79 1.97 -3.27 -11.60
C GLY A 79 2.35 -3.80 -10.22
N ALA A 80 3.61 -4.17 -9.99
CA ALA A 80 4.12 -4.45 -8.66
C ALA A 80 4.00 -3.24 -7.75
N LEU A 81 3.55 -3.48 -6.52
CA LEU A 81 3.58 -2.44 -5.50
C LEU A 81 5.02 -2.14 -5.09
N ASP A 82 5.38 -0.86 -5.11
CA ASP A 82 6.67 -0.40 -4.64
C ASP A 82 6.90 -0.73 -3.15
N ASN A 83 8.15 -1.05 -2.80
CA ASN A 83 8.51 -1.48 -1.44
C ASN A 83 8.35 -0.38 -0.39
N GLU A 84 8.60 0.89 -0.75
CA GLU A 84 8.41 2.03 0.15
C GLU A 84 6.92 2.22 0.44
N ARG A 85 6.08 2.11 -0.58
CA ARG A 85 4.62 2.16 -0.45
C ARG A 85 4.07 1.02 0.41
N ARG A 86 4.58 -0.19 0.24
CA ARG A 86 4.26 -1.33 1.11
C ARG A 86 4.61 -1.02 2.56
N ARG A 87 5.84 -0.58 2.81
CA ARG A 87 6.33 -0.26 4.17
C ARG A 87 5.47 0.81 4.84
N ALA A 88 5.08 1.84 4.10
CA ALA A 88 4.22 2.90 4.62
C ALA A 88 2.84 2.38 5.11
N LEU A 89 2.30 1.34 4.48
CA LEU A 89 1.06 0.69 4.92
C LEU A 89 1.31 -0.23 6.13
N GLU A 90 2.44 -0.94 6.16
CA GLU A 90 2.85 -1.82 7.27
C GLU A 90 3.09 -1.03 8.56
N GLU A 91 3.55 0.22 8.46
CA GLU A 91 3.67 1.13 9.62
C GLU A 91 2.32 1.50 10.23
N ILE A 92 1.23 1.44 9.45
CA ILE A 92 -0.13 1.68 9.96
C ILE A 92 -0.73 0.38 10.50
N ASP A 93 -0.68 -0.69 9.71
CA ASP A 93 -1.16 -2.02 10.07
C ASP A 93 -0.22 -3.07 9.46
N PRO A 94 0.61 -3.77 10.25
CA PRO A 94 1.52 -4.81 9.75
C PRO A 94 0.79 -5.94 9.00
N TRP A 95 -0.50 -6.11 9.26
CA TRP A 95 -1.34 -7.15 8.67
C TRP A 95 -2.31 -6.60 7.62
N TRP A 96 -2.01 -5.44 7.02
CA TRP A 96 -2.85 -4.84 5.98
C TRP A 96 -3.03 -5.74 4.74
N CYS A 97 -2.01 -6.54 4.40
CA CYS A 97 -2.00 -7.56 3.33
C CYS A 97 -1.51 -8.91 3.88
N PRO A 98 -2.37 -9.66 4.59
CA PRO A 98 -1.96 -10.89 5.25
C PRO A 98 -1.70 -12.04 4.26
N THR A 99 -0.96 -13.05 4.71
CA THR A 99 -0.72 -14.30 3.96
C THR A 99 -1.91 -15.27 3.99
N TRP A 100 -2.89 -15.02 4.87
CA TRP A 100 -4.15 -15.77 4.94
C TRP A 100 -5.28 -15.08 4.15
N PRO A 101 -6.39 -15.77 3.87
CA PRO A 101 -7.50 -15.18 3.12
C PRO A 101 -8.03 -13.90 3.76
N ILE A 102 -8.17 -12.84 2.95
CA ILE A 102 -8.54 -11.50 3.41
C ILE A 102 -9.89 -11.45 4.16
N VAL A 103 -10.78 -12.42 3.90
CA VAL A 103 -12.08 -12.57 4.57
C VAL A 103 -11.95 -12.76 6.09
N TRP A 104 -10.81 -13.26 6.57
CA TRP A 104 -10.54 -13.43 8.00
C TRP A 104 -9.98 -12.18 8.68
N GLN A 105 -9.57 -11.17 7.90
CA GLN A 105 -8.90 -9.98 8.42
C GLN A 105 -9.76 -9.19 9.42
N PRO A 106 -11.07 -8.97 9.22
CA PRO A 106 -11.90 -8.30 10.23
C PRO A 106 -11.99 -9.09 11.53
N THR A 107 -12.17 -10.41 11.46
CA THR A 107 -12.20 -11.30 12.64
C THR A 107 -10.89 -11.24 13.41
N TYR A 108 -9.76 -11.27 12.71
CA TYR A 108 -8.43 -11.14 13.32
C TYR A 108 -8.24 -9.77 13.99
N ALA A 109 -8.67 -8.68 13.34
CA ALA A 109 -8.59 -7.34 13.90
C ALA A 109 -9.39 -7.21 15.21
N VAL A 110 -10.61 -7.77 15.25
CA VAL A 110 -11.42 -7.83 16.48
C VAL A 110 -10.71 -8.63 17.56
N ALA A 111 -10.22 -9.83 17.26
CA ALA A 111 -9.52 -10.68 18.23
C ALA A 111 -8.28 -9.97 18.81
N ARG A 112 -7.48 -9.30 17.97
CA ARG A 112 -6.30 -8.52 18.39
C ARG A 112 -6.67 -7.35 19.30
N SER A 113 -7.78 -6.67 19.04
CA SER A 113 -8.23 -5.55 19.88
C SER A 113 -8.65 -5.95 21.30
N GLN A 114 -8.98 -7.24 21.50
CA GLN A 114 -9.38 -7.78 22.80
C GLN A 114 -8.21 -8.36 23.60
N LEU A 115 -7.04 -8.52 22.97
CA LEU A 115 -5.85 -8.89 23.71
C LEU A 115 -5.44 -7.71 24.59
N PRO A 116 -5.21 -7.90 25.90
CA PRO A 116 -4.55 -6.87 26.69
C PRO A 116 -3.23 -6.51 26.01
N ALA A 117 -2.75 -5.28 26.21
CA ALA A 117 -1.42 -4.85 25.80
C ALA A 117 -0.37 -5.65 26.59
N THR A 118 -0.32 -6.95 26.33
CA THR A 118 0.67 -7.86 26.84
C THR A 118 1.95 -7.50 26.10
N ASP A 119 3.02 -7.28 26.86
CA ASP A 119 4.40 -7.18 26.42
C ASP A 119 4.86 -8.51 25.78
N TRP A 120 4.16 -8.94 24.74
CA TRP A 120 4.56 -10.04 23.88
C TRP A 120 5.79 -9.57 23.11
N ARG A 121 6.97 -9.83 23.71
CA ARG A 121 8.23 -9.89 23.00
C ARG A 121 8.45 -11.31 22.54
N PRO A 122 8.51 -11.59 21.23
CA PRO A 122 9.00 -12.88 20.78
C PRO A 122 10.44 -13.03 21.28
N ARG A 123 10.71 -14.06 22.10
CA ARG A 123 12.09 -14.44 22.43
C ARG A 123 12.65 -15.12 21.18
N LEU A 124 13.60 -14.45 20.54
CA LEU A 124 14.64 -15.11 19.74
C LEU A 124 15.80 -15.42 20.69
#